data_AF-A0A974TFP6-F1
#
_entry.id   AF-A0A974TFP6-F1
#
_cell.length_a   1.000
_cell.length_b   1.000
_cell.length_c   1.000
_cell.angle_alpha   90.00
_cell.angle_beta   90.00
_cell.angle_gamma   90.00
#
_symmetry.space_group_name_H-M   'P 1'
#
loop_
_entity.id
_entity.type
_entity.pdbx_description
1 polymer ?
#
loop_
_entity_poly.entity_id
_entity_poly.type
_entity_poly.pdbx_seq_one_letter_code
_entity_poly.pdbx_strand_id
1 'polypeptide(L)'
;MELDDPFPLHLFTKTVRESILDEFSGRNPSARDILSIPEHEWLKVPGMGPKTLTRMYEIIVPSGTRRENGGGNGGERWTDTELRVKFHRLADQHENIQRELAEMRPELSMIARELRLRVSRASGKYPRDHDC
;
A
#
# COMPACT_ATOMS: atom_id res chain seq x y z
N MET A 1 10.11 -13.15 17.90
CA MET A 1 11.04 -14.17 17.37
C MET A 1 12.45 -13.73 17.71
N GLU A 2 13.35 -14.66 18.02
CA GLU A 2 14.77 -14.33 18.16
C GLU A 2 15.39 -14.13 16.77
N LEU A 3 16.44 -13.31 16.67
CA LEU A 3 17.04 -12.99 15.37
C LEU A 3 17.71 -14.20 14.70
N ASP A 4 18.08 -15.20 15.50
CA ASP A 4 18.70 -16.44 15.06
C ASP A 4 17.68 -17.55 14.76
N ASP A 5 16.40 -17.33 15.07
CA ASP A 5 15.33 -18.29 14.75
C ASP A 5 15.10 -18.36 13.23
N PRO A 6 14.74 -19.54 12.69
CA PRO A 6 14.34 -19.69 11.29
C PRO A 6 13.15 -18.78 10.96
N PHE A 7 13.25 -18.06 9.84
CA PHE A 7 12.24 -17.10 9.43
C PHE A 7 10.92 -17.82 9.06
N PRO A 8 9.74 -17.28 9.47
CA PRO A 8 8.45 -17.93 9.23
C PRO A 8 7.97 -17.74 7.78
N LEU A 9 8.61 -18.44 6.84
CA LEU A 9 8.28 -18.45 5.41
C LEU A 9 6.85 -18.91 5.09
N HIS A 10 6.18 -19.57 6.02
CA HIS A 10 4.79 -20.01 5.87
C HIS A 10 3.80 -18.84 5.83
N LEU A 11 4.18 -17.65 6.32
CA LEU A 11 3.35 -16.44 6.33
C LEU A 11 3.32 -15.71 4.97
N PHE A 12 4.13 -16.15 4.02
CA PHE A 12 4.30 -15.55 2.70
C PHE A 12 3.69 -16.41 1.59
N THR A 13 3.39 -15.76 0.46
CA THR A 13 2.94 -16.44 -0.75
C THR A 13 4.00 -17.41 -1.26
N LYS A 14 3.58 -18.43 -2.02
CA LYS A 14 4.49 -19.45 -2.57
C LYS A 14 5.65 -18.81 -3.35
N THR A 15 5.35 -17.83 -4.20
CA THR A 15 6.35 -17.11 -4.99
C THR A 15 7.37 -16.40 -4.12
N VAL A 16 6.95 -15.64 -3.10
CA VAL A 16 7.87 -14.92 -2.20
C VAL A 16 8.73 -15.90 -1.40
N ARG A 17 8.14 -17.01 -0.95
CA ARG A 17 8.88 -18.06 -0.25
C ARG A 17 9.96 -18.67 -1.13
N GLU A 18 9.62 -19.02 -2.36
CA GLU A 18 10.56 -19.61 -3.32
C GLU A 18 11.70 -18.62 -3.62
N SER A 19 11.39 -17.34 -3.83
CA SER A 19 12.41 -16.32 -4.05
C SER A 19 13.33 -16.10 -2.85
N ILE A 20 12.80 -16.10 -1.62
CA ILE A 20 13.64 -16.03 -0.41
C ILE A 20 14.54 -17.26 -0.31
N LEU A 21 14.01 -18.45 -0.56
CA LEU A 21 14.82 -19.67 -0.51
C LEU A 21 15.90 -19.66 -1.60
N ASP A 22 15.61 -19.18 -2.80
CA ASP A 22 16.58 -19.06 -3.89
C ASP A 22 17.76 -18.15 -3.51
N GLU A 23 17.46 -16.98 -2.92
CA GLU A 23 18.48 -16.04 -2.40
C GLU A 23 19.40 -16.71 -1.37
N PHE A 24 18.87 -17.64 -0.58
CA PHE A 24 19.61 -18.38 0.46
C PHE A 24 19.97 -19.81 0.06
N SER A 25 20.08 -20.10 -1.25
CA SER A 25 20.51 -21.41 -1.78
C SER A 25 19.68 -22.61 -1.26
N GLY A 26 18.38 -22.41 -1.09
CA GLY A 26 17.43 -23.40 -0.57
C GLY A 26 17.40 -23.54 0.96
N ARG A 27 18.24 -22.80 1.69
CA ARG A 27 18.23 -22.79 3.16
C ARG A 27 17.15 -21.84 3.67
N ASN A 28 16.47 -22.21 4.76
CA ASN A 28 15.61 -21.27 5.48
C ASN A 28 16.48 -20.23 6.22
N PRO A 29 16.45 -18.94 5.85
CA PRO A 29 17.24 -17.91 6.52
C PRO A 29 16.74 -17.62 7.93
N SER A 30 17.62 -17.08 8.76
CA SER A 30 17.23 -16.45 10.02
C SER A 30 16.71 -15.02 9.79
N ALA A 31 16.09 -14.42 10.80
CA ALA A 31 15.74 -13.00 10.73
C ALA A 31 16.99 -12.11 10.60
N ARG A 32 18.13 -12.48 11.21
CA ARG A 32 19.41 -11.78 11.04
C ARG A 32 19.89 -11.83 9.60
N ASP A 33 19.81 -13.00 8.97
CA ASP A 33 20.18 -13.18 7.57
C ASP A 33 19.34 -12.27 6.66
N ILE A 34 18.03 -12.18 6.89
CA ILE A 34 17.14 -11.30 6.12
C ILE A 34 17.48 -9.83 6.30
N LEU A 35 17.77 -9.39 7.53
CA LEU A 35 18.16 -8.01 7.83
C LEU A 35 19.55 -7.65 7.27
N SER A 36 20.38 -8.63 6.92
CA SER A 36 21.70 -8.39 6.36
C SER A 36 21.65 -7.91 4.91
N ILE A 37 20.54 -8.17 4.20
CA ILE A 37 20.31 -7.76 2.81
C ILE A 37 19.63 -6.38 2.80
N PRO A 38 20.20 -5.39 2.09
CA PRO A 38 19.57 -4.07 1.95
C PRO A 38 18.21 -4.12 1.24
N GLU A 39 17.29 -3.22 1.60
CA GLU A 39 15.94 -3.15 1.00
C GLU A 39 15.94 -3.05 -0.53
N HIS A 40 16.89 -2.31 -1.10
CA HIS A 40 16.97 -2.13 -2.55
C HIS A 40 17.37 -3.41 -3.29
N GLU A 41 18.09 -4.33 -2.64
CA GLU A 41 18.38 -5.64 -3.21
C GLU A 41 17.14 -6.52 -3.15
N TRP A 42 16.41 -6.49 -2.03
CA TRP A 42 15.14 -7.20 -1.91
C TRP A 42 14.10 -6.76 -2.95
N LEU A 43 14.03 -5.48 -3.29
CA LEU A 43 13.10 -4.96 -4.30
C LEU A 43 13.40 -5.45 -5.74
N LYS A 44 14.59 -5.99 -6.00
CA LYS A 44 14.93 -6.61 -7.28
C LYS A 44 14.42 -8.05 -7.37
N VAL A 45 14.09 -8.66 -6.23
CA VAL A 45 13.68 -10.06 -6.15
C VAL A 45 12.23 -10.22 -6.65
N PRO A 46 11.94 -11.21 -7.51
CA PRO A 46 10.59 -11.43 -8.03
C PRO A 46 9.57 -11.66 -6.91
N GLY A 47 8.47 -10.89 -6.94
CA GLY A 47 7.40 -10.95 -5.94
C GLY A 47 7.66 -10.15 -4.65
N MET A 48 8.85 -9.55 -4.50
CA MET A 48 9.19 -8.68 -3.38
C MET A 48 8.93 -7.21 -3.71
N GLY A 49 7.66 -6.84 -3.58
CA GLY A 49 7.27 -5.43 -3.59
C GLY A 49 7.40 -4.77 -2.21
N PRO A 50 7.26 -3.43 -2.15
CA PRO A 50 7.34 -2.67 -0.90
C PRO A 50 6.43 -3.20 0.21
N LYS A 51 5.21 -3.65 -0.14
CA LYS A 51 4.27 -4.24 0.83
C LYS A 51 4.77 -5.55 1.43
N THR A 52 5.41 -6.39 0.63
CA THR A 52 5.99 -7.66 1.09
C THR A 52 7.15 -7.40 2.04
N LEU A 53 8.00 -6.42 1.72
CA LEU A 53 9.11 -6.02 2.57
C LEU A 53 8.65 -5.45 3.90
N THR A 54 7.69 -4.52 3.90
CA THR A 54 7.10 -4.00 5.14
C THR A 54 6.61 -5.14 6.03
N ARG A 55 5.90 -6.12 5.45
CA ARG A 55 5.43 -7.29 6.19
C ARG A 55 6.56 -8.17 6.74
N MET A 56 7.67 -8.31 6.03
CA MET A 56 8.87 -9.01 6.54
C MET A 56 9.43 -8.29 7.76
N TYR A 57 9.59 -6.97 7.68
CA TYR A 57 10.09 -6.17 8.80
C TYR A 57 9.15 -6.16 10.01
N GLU A 58 7.83 -6.15 9.81
CA GLU A 58 6.84 -6.26 10.90
C GLU A 58 6.94 -7.59 11.66
N ILE A 59 7.26 -8.68 10.97
CA ILE A 59 7.47 -10.00 11.58
C ILE A 59 8.77 -10.03 12.41
N ILE A 60 9.84 -9.42 11.88
CA ILE A 60 11.18 -9.42 12.50
C ILE A 60 11.24 -8.44 13.69
N VAL A 61 10.63 -7.27 13.52
CA VAL A 61 10.59 -6.20 14.53
C VAL A 61 9.11 -5.89 14.82
N PRO A 62 8.47 -6.68 15.71
CA PRO A 62 7.17 -6.30 16.25
C PRO A 62 7.32 -4.93 16.89
N SER A 63 6.48 -3.98 16.51
CA SER A 63 6.60 -2.53 16.75
C SER A 63 6.58 -2.08 18.23
N GLY A 64 6.84 -2.98 19.18
CA GLY A 64 6.89 -2.74 20.63
C GLY A 64 8.27 -2.92 21.29
N THR A 65 9.34 -3.23 20.56
CA THR A 65 10.70 -3.33 21.14
C THR A 65 11.70 -2.42 20.44
N ARG A 66 11.41 -1.12 20.44
CA ARG A 66 12.45 -0.09 20.27
C ARG A 66 13.30 -0.09 21.55
N ARG A 67 14.26 -1.01 21.64
CA ARG A 67 15.31 -0.97 22.67
C ARG A 67 15.98 0.39 22.61
N GLU A 68 15.87 1.12 23.71
CA GLU A 68 16.76 2.21 24.07
C GLU A 68 18.16 1.61 24.20
N ASN A 69 18.95 1.60 23.12
CA ASN A 69 20.41 1.66 23.16
C ASN A 69 20.97 1.66 21.72
N GLY A 70 21.57 2.79 21.36
CA GLY A 70 22.76 2.90 20.52
C GLY A 70 22.75 2.31 19.09
N GLY A 71 22.60 3.20 18.11
CA GLY A 71 23.41 3.19 16.87
C GLY A 71 23.00 2.24 15.73
N GLY A 72 22.76 2.81 14.55
CA GLY A 72 22.83 2.07 13.29
C GLY A 72 21.56 2.02 12.45
N ASN A 73 21.36 3.09 11.67
CA ASN A 73 20.69 3.21 10.38
C ASN A 73 19.91 2.00 9.80
N GLY A 74 18.62 2.21 9.47
CA GLY A 74 17.86 1.27 8.63
C GLY A 74 16.37 1.57 8.47
N GLY A 75 15.79 2.37 9.37
CA GLY A 75 14.50 3.03 9.13
C GLY A 75 14.72 4.49 9.43
N GLU A 76 14.49 5.35 8.45
CA GLU A 76 14.58 6.80 8.57
C GLU A 76 13.99 7.20 9.93
N ARG A 77 14.86 7.55 10.89
CA ARG A 77 14.43 7.81 12.26
C ARG A 77 14.06 9.29 12.28
N TRP A 78 12.90 9.60 11.70
CA TRP A 78 12.38 10.96 11.62
C TRP A 78 12.40 11.55 13.04
N THR A 79 13.00 12.72 13.18
CA THR A 79 12.93 13.54 14.39
C THR A 79 11.49 14.00 14.62
N ASP A 80 11.12 14.35 15.86
CA ASP A 80 9.77 14.85 16.17
C ASP A 80 9.39 16.07 15.30
N THR A 81 10.37 16.93 15.01
CA THR A 81 10.21 18.07 14.11
C THR A 81 9.97 17.65 12.67
N GLU A 82 10.71 16.67 12.16
CA GLU A 82 10.51 16.17 10.79
C GLU A 82 9.17 15.46 10.66
N LEU A 83 8.74 14.72 11.69
CA LEU A 83 7.40 14.09 11.73
C LEU A 83 6.29 15.13 11.64
N ARG A 84 6.44 16.25 12.37
CA ARG A 84 5.48 17.36 12.30
C ARG A 84 5.46 18.00 10.91
N VAL A 85 6.62 18.26 10.31
CA VAL A 85 6.71 18.80 8.95
C VAL A 85 6.06 17.85 7.93
N LYS A 86 6.31 16.54 8.05
CA LYS A 86 5.65 15.53 7.21
C LYS A 86 4.14 15.54 7.38
N PHE A 87 3.68 15.60 8.63
CA PHE A 87 2.26 15.62 8.96
C PHE A 87 1.58 16.84 8.34
N HIS A 88 2.17 18.03 8.49
CA HIS A 88 1.65 19.26 7.87
C HIS A 88 1.58 19.13 6.35
N ARG A 89 2.66 18.69 5.70
CA ARG A 89 2.66 18.48 4.25
C ARG A 89 1.58 17.50 3.79
N LEU A 90 1.40 16.39 4.50
CA LEU A 90 0.39 15.39 4.18
C LEU A 90 -1.04 15.93 4.41
N ALA A 91 -1.24 16.71 5.46
CA ALA A 91 -2.51 17.38 5.72
C ALA A 91 -2.85 18.37 4.59
N ASP A 92 -1.87 19.18 4.15
CA ASP A 92 -2.04 20.11 3.04
C ASP A 92 -2.37 19.38 1.73
N GLN A 93 -1.68 18.27 1.45
CA GLN A 93 -1.96 17.43 0.28
C GLN A 93 -3.37 16.83 0.34
N HIS A 94 -3.79 16.35 1.50
CA HIS A 94 -5.14 15.82 1.68
C HIS A 94 -6.19 16.90 1.45
N GLU A 95 -5.99 18.10 1.99
CA GLU A 95 -6.90 19.22 1.77
C GLU A 95 -6.99 19.61 0.29
N ASN A 96 -5.85 19.65 -0.42
CA ASN A 96 -5.83 19.96 -1.84
C ASN A 96 -6.61 18.93 -2.66
N ILE A 97 -6.41 17.63 -2.40
CA ILE A 97 -7.15 16.57 -3.08
C ILE A 97 -8.65 16.65 -2.79
N GLN A 98 -9.04 16.92 -1.54
CA GLN A 98 -10.46 17.10 -1.19
C GLN A 98 -11.08 18.29 -1.93
N ARG A 99 -10.32 19.37 -2.10
CA ARG A 99 -10.75 20.56 -2.85
C ARG A 99 -10.96 20.25 -4.33
N GLU A 100 -10.00 19.59 -4.97
CA GLU A 100 -10.13 19.16 -6.37
C GLU A 100 -11.32 18.21 -6.58
N LEU A 101 -11.54 17.27 -5.65
CA LEU A 101 -12.72 16.40 -5.68
C LEU A 101 -14.03 17.18 -5.50
N ALA A 102 -14.05 18.20 -4.65
CA ALA A 102 -15.21 19.07 -4.46
C ALA A 102 -15.51 19.89 -5.72
N GLU A 103 -14.49 20.29 -6.48
CA GLU A 103 -14.61 21.04 -7.73
C GLU A 103 -15.14 20.18 -8.88
N MET A 104 -14.66 18.93 -9.02
CA MET A 104 -15.11 18.03 -10.10
C MET A 104 -16.50 17.42 -9.88
N ARG A 105 -16.91 17.24 -8.61
CA ARG A 105 -18.22 16.66 -8.25
C ARG A 105 -19.44 17.34 -8.89
N PRO A 106 -19.58 18.68 -8.90
CA PRO A 106 -20.73 19.35 -9.52
C PRO A 106 -20.78 19.11 -11.04
N GLU A 107 -19.64 19.07 -11.73
CA GLU A 107 -19.59 18.81 -13.17
C GLU A 107 -20.09 17.39 -13.50
N LEU A 108 -19.59 16.40 -12.76
CA LEU A 108 -20.03 15.00 -12.90
C LEU A 108 -21.52 14.85 -12.56
N SER A 109 -22.00 15.55 -11.54
CA SER A 109 -23.43 15.58 -11.17
C SER A 109 -24.31 16.16 -12.29
N MET A 110 -23.86 17.25 -12.92
CA MET A 110 -24.55 17.88 -14.04
C MET A 110 -24.60 16.96 -15.26
N ILE A 111 -23.49 16.31 -15.61
CA ILE A 111 -23.42 15.35 -16.72
C ILE A 111 -24.31 14.14 -16.44
N ALA A 112 -24.25 13.57 -15.23
CA ALA A 112 -25.10 12.45 -14.83
C ALA A 112 -26.59 12.81 -14.91
N ARG A 113 -26.96 14.03 -14.52
CA ARG A 113 -28.32 14.54 -14.65
C ARG A 113 -28.77 14.65 -16.10
N GLU A 114 -27.93 15.22 -16.96
CA GLU A 114 -28.21 15.36 -18.40
C GLU A 114 -28.36 13.99 -19.08
N LEU A 115 -27.47 13.05 -18.80
CA LEU A 115 -27.56 11.67 -19.30
C LEU A 115 -28.84 10.99 -18.82
N ARG A 116 -29.23 11.17 -17.56
CA ARG A 116 -30.50 10.66 -17.04
C ARG A 116 -31.70 11.24 -17.80
N LEU A 117 -31.70 12.54 -18.11
CA LEU A 117 -32.76 13.16 -18.90
C LEU A 117 -32.81 12.61 -20.34
N ARG A 118 -31.65 12.40 -20.98
CA ARG A 118 -31.57 11.83 -22.32
C ARG A 118 -32.07 10.39 -22.37
N VAL A 119 -31.70 9.58 -21.38
CA VAL A 119 -32.19 8.20 -21.25
C VAL A 119 -33.70 8.20 -21.05
N SER A 120 -34.25 9.05 -20.17
CA SER A 120 -35.70 9.15 -19.97
C SER A 120 -36.47 9.56 -21.24
N ARG A 121 -35.90 10.46 -22.05
CA ARG A 121 -36.46 10.85 -23.35
C ARG A 121 -36.40 9.71 -24.37
N ALA A 122 -35.29 8.99 -24.42
CA ALA A 122 -35.11 7.83 -25.30
C ALA A 122 -35.97 6.62 -24.86
N SER A 123 -36.26 6.49 -23.57
CA SER A 123 -37.18 5.49 -23.01
C SER A 123 -38.64 5.95 -23.01
N GLY A 124 -38.95 7.08 -23.66
CA GLY A 124 -40.31 7.53 -23.91
C GLY A 124 -41.09 6.39 -24.58
N LYS A 125 -41.89 5.70 -23.77
CA LYS A 125 -42.92 4.76 -24.23
C LYS A 125 -43.75 5.51 -25.27
N TYR A 126 -43.69 5.06 -26.52
CA TYR A 126 -44.71 5.43 -27.50
C TYR A 126 -46.09 5.11 -26.87
N PRO A 127 -47.06 6.03 -26.87
CA PRO A 127 -48.43 5.60 -26.81
C PRO A 127 -48.61 4.70 -28.03
N ARG A 128 -48.89 3.40 -27.81
CA ARG A 128 -49.61 2.65 -28.84
C ARG A 128 -50.99 3.28 -28.85
N ASP A 129 -51.18 4.24 -29.75
CA ASP A 129 -52.50 4.49 -30.30
C ASP A 129 -52.91 3.18 -30.98
N HIS A 130 -53.53 2.31 -30.20
CA HIS A 130 -54.35 1.22 -30.72
C HIS A 130 -55.72 1.84 -30.98
N ASP A 131 -55.80 2.56 -32.09
CA ASP A 131 -57.06 2.74 -32.80
C ASP A 131 -57.16 1.67 -33.88
N CYS A 132 -58.35 1.07 -33.94
CA CYS A 132 -58.88 0.00 -34.82
C CYS A 132 -58.93 -1.42 -34.24
#